data_AF-A0A8C7DPU1-F1
#
_entry.id   AF-A0A8C7DPU1-F1
#
_cell.length_a   1.000
_cell.length_b   1.000
_cell.length_c   1.000
_cell.angle_alpha   90.00
_cell.angle_beta   90.00
_cell.angle_gamma   90.00
#
_symmetry.space_group_name_H-M   'P 1'
#
loop_
_entity.id
_entity.type
_entity.pdbx_description
1 polymer ?
#
loop_
_entity_poly.entity_id
_entity_poly.type
_entity_poly.pdbx_seq_one_letter_code
_entity_poly.pdbx_strand_id
1 'polypeptide(L)'
;MQGVLLLVFAKYYHLPFLRGVQTETTRTGLGGYWGNKGGVSARMSVFGHTICFLNCHLPAHMENSEQRMEDFESILQQQQFEGQAATGVLDHDVVFWFGDLNFRIDELEIPAVKTAIDNNKLTMLWEKDQLNMAKDSETVLVGFLEGPLKFPPTYKFDVGTDTYDTSGKKRKPAWTDRILWRLRATAPFGQAPNAGKRGSVSGLSSGTKVTQHFYRSHMEYMVSDHKPVSSIFTLQFPYKVDMPLVTIMVEDEWNSIADATCTFKAAPNFARSSWDWIGLYKVGFKHHKDYVGYVWAKQEEADYHRVEHEVRATFNI
;
A
#
# COMPACT_ATOMS: atom_id res chain seq x y z
N MET A 1 -4.18 3.61 15.53
CA MET A 1 -2.71 3.65 15.44
C MET A 1 -2.24 5.06 15.81
N GLN A 2 -1.14 5.20 16.55
CA GLN A 2 -0.52 6.50 16.87
C GLN A 2 0.83 6.58 16.15
N GLY A 3 1.05 7.63 15.35
CA GLY A 3 2.34 7.87 14.70
C GLY A 3 2.64 7.02 13.45
N VAL A 4 1.68 6.27 12.91
CA VAL A 4 1.75 5.72 11.54
C VAL A 4 0.51 6.13 10.78
N LEU A 5 0.72 6.64 9.58
CA LEU A 5 -0.29 7.13 8.67
C LEU A 5 -0.07 6.49 7.31
N LEU A 6 -1.16 6.05 6.67
CA LEU A 6 -1.16 5.60 5.29
C LEU A 6 -2.18 6.43 4.52
N LEU A 7 -1.73 7.08 3.46
CA LEU A 7 -2.58 7.84 2.55
C LEU A 7 -2.41 7.25 1.15
N VAL A 8 -3.54 6.97 0.49
CA VAL A 8 -3.56 6.51 -0.90
C VAL A 8 -4.29 7.54 -1.74
N PHE A 9 -3.62 8.00 -2.80
CA PHE A 9 -4.17 8.97 -3.75
C PHE A 9 -4.30 8.31 -5.11
N ALA A 10 -5.39 8.62 -5.82
CA ALA A 10 -5.62 8.17 -7.17
C ALA A 10 -6.01 9.35 -8.06
N LYS A 11 -5.64 9.29 -9.34
CA LYS A 11 -6.14 10.25 -10.33
C LYS A 11 -7.63 10.01 -10.55
N TYR A 12 -8.40 11.10 -10.69
CA TYR A 12 -9.87 11.05 -10.71
C TYR A 12 -10.44 10.06 -11.75
N TYR A 13 -9.82 9.97 -12.93
CA TYR A 13 -10.26 9.07 -14.00
C TYR A 13 -10.06 7.58 -13.71
N HIS A 14 -9.34 7.22 -12.63
CA HIS A 14 -9.23 5.84 -12.16
C HIS A 14 -10.33 5.47 -11.16
N LEU A 15 -10.96 6.45 -10.49
CA LEU A 15 -11.92 6.20 -9.41
C LEU A 15 -13.05 5.21 -9.78
N PRO A 16 -13.64 5.24 -11.00
CA PRO A 16 -14.69 4.28 -11.37
C PRO A 16 -14.24 2.80 -11.39
N PHE A 17 -12.93 2.55 -11.39
CA PHE A 17 -12.30 1.24 -11.49
C PHE A 17 -11.57 0.82 -10.20
N LEU A 18 -11.65 1.65 -9.15
CA LEU A 18 -11.21 1.31 -7.81
C LEU A 18 -12.40 0.81 -7.01
N ARG A 19 -12.32 -0.44 -6.52
CA ARG A 19 -13.45 -1.12 -5.88
C ARG A 19 -13.04 -1.76 -4.56
N GLY A 20 -13.98 -1.92 -3.64
CA GLY A 20 -13.77 -2.68 -2.40
C GLY A 20 -12.64 -2.14 -1.54
N VAL A 21 -12.54 -0.80 -1.45
CA VAL A 21 -11.54 -0.13 -0.61
C VAL A 21 -11.81 -0.47 0.85
N GLN A 22 -10.83 -1.05 1.53
CA GLN A 22 -10.89 -1.39 2.95
C GLN A 22 -9.56 -1.06 3.61
N THR A 23 -9.58 -0.83 4.92
CA THR A 23 -8.39 -0.48 5.69
C THR A 23 -8.37 -1.27 6.98
N GLU A 24 -7.19 -1.74 7.38
CA GLU A 24 -6.99 -2.45 8.64
C GLU A 24 -5.86 -1.85 9.46
N THR A 25 -5.88 -2.08 10.77
CA THR A 25 -4.79 -1.66 11.66
C THR A 25 -4.51 -2.69 12.74
N THR A 26 -3.23 -2.91 13.02
CA THR A 26 -2.76 -3.78 14.10
C THR A 26 -1.79 -3.01 14.97
N ARG A 27 -1.91 -3.16 16.29
CA ARG A 27 -0.98 -2.58 17.27
C ARG A 27 -0.11 -3.71 17.82
N THR A 28 1.19 -3.48 17.90
CA THR A 28 2.14 -4.46 18.47
C THR A 28 2.93 -3.89 19.65
N GLY A 29 2.90 -2.57 19.87
CA GLY A 29 3.60 -1.93 20.99
C GLY A 29 3.11 -2.42 22.35
N LEU A 30 4.03 -2.76 23.25
CA LEU A 30 3.74 -3.34 24.57
C LEU A 30 2.78 -4.54 24.48
N GLY A 31 2.99 -5.48 23.54
CA GLY A 31 2.10 -6.64 23.38
C GLY A 31 0.70 -6.26 22.90
N GLY A 32 0.58 -5.16 22.14
CA GLY A 32 -0.68 -4.67 21.57
C GLY A 32 -1.42 -3.61 22.40
N TYR A 33 -1.00 -3.37 23.66
CA TYR A 33 -1.61 -2.34 24.51
C TYR A 33 -1.33 -0.91 24.04
N TRP A 34 -0.21 -0.68 23.36
CA TRP A 34 0.19 0.65 22.90
C TRP A 34 0.32 0.73 21.39
N GLY A 35 -0.24 1.79 20.80
CA GLY A 35 -0.35 1.94 19.35
C GLY A 35 0.81 2.67 18.67
N ASN A 36 2.04 2.68 19.20
CA ASN A 36 3.19 3.36 18.58
C ASN A 36 4.01 2.45 17.65
N LYS A 37 3.66 1.17 17.58
CA LYS A 37 4.25 0.12 16.74
C LYS A 37 3.13 -0.75 16.19
N GLY A 38 3.34 -1.30 15.00
CA GLY A 38 2.37 -2.14 14.31
C GLY A 38 2.27 -1.81 12.82
N GLY A 39 1.11 -2.07 12.24
CA GLY A 39 0.86 -1.90 10.81
C GLY A 39 -0.49 -1.26 10.52
N VAL A 40 -0.54 -0.44 9.46
CA VAL A 40 -1.77 0.10 8.85
C VAL A 40 -1.78 -0.33 7.40
N SER A 41 -2.90 -0.86 6.94
CA SER A 41 -3.05 -1.24 5.54
C SER A 41 -4.25 -0.60 4.87
N ALA A 42 -4.15 -0.48 3.55
CA ALA A 42 -5.25 -0.12 2.67
C ALA A 42 -5.22 -1.06 1.48
N ARG A 43 -6.34 -1.73 1.21
CA ARG A 43 -6.50 -2.60 0.05
C ARG A 43 -7.61 -2.12 -0.85
N MET A 44 -7.51 -2.46 -2.13
CA MET A 44 -8.52 -2.20 -3.14
C MET A 44 -8.36 -3.13 -4.33
N SER A 45 -9.43 -3.32 -5.11
CA SER A 45 -9.34 -3.83 -6.46
C SER A 45 -9.11 -2.67 -7.43
N VAL A 46 -8.09 -2.78 -8.28
CA VAL A 46 -7.71 -1.82 -9.31
C VAL A 46 -7.84 -2.49 -10.66
N PHE A 47 -8.82 -2.07 -11.47
CA PHE A 47 -9.12 -2.70 -12.77
C PHE A 47 -9.33 -4.22 -12.70
N GLY A 48 -9.88 -4.72 -11.59
CA GLY A 48 -10.13 -6.15 -11.35
C GLY A 48 -9.02 -6.88 -10.60
N HIS A 49 -7.87 -6.25 -10.34
CA HIS A 49 -6.72 -6.86 -9.66
C HIS A 49 -6.61 -6.36 -8.23
N THR A 50 -6.37 -7.27 -7.29
CA THR A 50 -6.31 -6.94 -5.86
C THR A 50 -4.93 -6.40 -5.47
N ILE A 51 -4.89 -5.20 -4.88
CA ILE A 51 -3.66 -4.57 -4.40
C ILE A 51 -3.81 -4.25 -2.92
N CYS A 52 -2.78 -4.53 -2.13
CA CYS A 52 -2.69 -4.14 -0.72
C CYS A 52 -1.42 -3.32 -0.46
N PHE A 53 -1.57 -2.19 0.23
CA PHE A 53 -0.48 -1.37 0.74
C PHE A 53 -0.42 -1.55 2.24
N LEU A 54 0.70 -2.06 2.77
CA LEU A 54 0.94 -2.28 4.19
C LEU A 54 2.10 -1.39 4.65
N ASN A 55 1.78 -0.38 5.47
CA ASN A 55 2.76 0.49 6.12
C ASN A 55 2.99 0.02 7.56
N CYS A 56 4.23 -0.32 7.91
CA CYS A 56 4.60 -0.78 9.24
C CYS A 56 5.60 0.16 9.93
N HIS A 57 5.50 0.22 11.26
CA HIS A 57 6.54 0.74 12.13
C HIS A 57 6.88 -0.34 13.15
N LEU A 58 7.99 -1.01 12.92
CA LEU A 58 8.38 -2.21 13.68
C LEU A 58 9.32 -1.87 14.85
N PRO A 59 9.52 -2.78 15.82
CA PRO A 59 10.35 -2.56 16.99
C PRO A 59 11.75 -2.04 16.66
N ALA A 60 12.12 -0.94 17.32
CA ALA A 60 13.44 -0.32 17.19
C ALA A 60 14.51 -1.11 17.95
N HIS A 61 15.77 -0.69 17.82
CA HIS A 61 16.97 -1.27 18.42
C HIS A 61 17.52 -2.52 17.70
N MET A 62 18.83 -2.77 17.90
CA MET A 62 19.61 -3.76 17.14
C MET A 62 19.14 -5.18 17.46
N GLU A 63 18.84 -5.41 18.73
CA GLU A 63 18.60 -6.71 19.36
C GLU A 63 17.22 -7.28 19.00
N ASN A 64 16.29 -6.43 18.56
CA ASN A 64 14.89 -6.79 18.35
C ASN A 64 14.61 -7.38 16.96
N SER A 65 15.58 -8.06 16.33
CA SER A 65 15.41 -8.59 14.97
C SER A 65 14.33 -9.68 14.90
N GLU A 66 14.36 -10.61 15.86
CA GLU A 66 13.35 -11.66 16.00
C GLU A 66 11.96 -11.06 16.29
N GLN A 67 11.87 -10.12 17.25
CA GLN A 67 10.62 -9.43 17.56
C GLN A 67 10.02 -8.69 16.35
N ARG A 68 10.85 -8.13 15.45
CA ARG A 68 10.34 -7.52 14.21
C ARG A 68 9.62 -8.54 13.32
N MET A 69 10.09 -9.79 13.29
CA MET A 69 9.47 -10.88 12.51
C MET A 69 8.20 -11.40 13.18
N GLU A 70 8.22 -11.60 14.50
CA GLU A 70 7.01 -11.91 15.26
C GLU A 70 5.91 -10.84 15.08
N ASP A 71 6.28 -9.56 15.17
CA ASP A 71 5.36 -8.45 14.96
C ASP A 71 4.80 -8.44 13.54
N PHE A 72 5.65 -8.69 12.53
CA PHE A 72 5.23 -8.74 11.13
C PHE A 72 4.27 -9.90 10.87
N GLU A 73 4.57 -11.09 11.36
CA GLU A 73 3.68 -12.26 11.27
C GLU A 73 2.34 -11.99 11.96
N SER A 74 2.38 -11.40 13.16
CA SER A 74 1.18 -11.04 13.92
C SER A 74 0.31 -10.03 13.16
N ILE A 75 0.92 -9.03 12.52
CA ILE A 75 0.22 -8.08 11.64
C ILE A 75 -0.45 -8.81 10.48
N LEU A 76 0.26 -9.72 9.80
CA LEU A 76 -0.29 -10.46 8.66
C LEU A 76 -1.44 -11.40 9.05
N GLN A 77 -1.35 -12.01 10.24
CA GLN A 77 -2.40 -12.88 10.77
C GLN A 77 -3.66 -12.10 11.17
N GLN A 78 -3.49 -10.94 11.83
CA GLN A 78 -4.60 -10.16 12.36
C GLN A 78 -5.33 -9.32 11.31
N GLN A 79 -4.63 -8.83 10.28
CA GLN A 79 -5.26 -7.99 9.25
C GLN A 79 -5.99 -8.83 8.21
N GLN A 80 -7.31 -8.92 8.39
CA GLN A 80 -8.23 -9.62 7.52
C GLN A 80 -9.21 -8.64 6.90
N PHE A 81 -9.53 -8.83 5.63
CA PHE A 81 -10.42 -8.01 4.84
C PHE A 81 -11.67 -8.80 4.44
N GLU A 82 -12.79 -8.09 4.27
CA GLU A 82 -14.04 -8.69 3.85
C GLU A 82 -14.04 -9.01 2.34
N GLY A 83 -14.71 -10.10 1.96
CA GLY A 83 -14.95 -10.51 0.58
C GLY A 83 -14.20 -11.77 0.15
N GLN A 84 -14.54 -12.31 -1.03
CA GLN A 84 -14.04 -13.61 -1.50
C GLN A 84 -12.72 -13.55 -2.29
N ALA A 85 -12.30 -12.36 -2.76
CA ALA A 85 -11.18 -12.24 -3.70
C ALA A 85 -9.79 -12.30 -3.02
N ALA A 86 -9.65 -11.67 -1.85
CA ALA A 86 -8.43 -11.65 -1.04
C ALA A 86 -8.80 -11.28 0.41
N THR A 87 -8.61 -12.22 1.33
CA THR A 87 -8.98 -12.08 2.75
C THR A 87 -7.81 -11.61 3.60
N GLY A 88 -6.65 -12.27 3.50
CA GLY A 88 -5.43 -11.84 4.17
C GLY A 88 -4.62 -10.86 3.32
N VAL A 89 -3.67 -10.16 3.97
CA VAL A 89 -2.74 -9.26 3.26
C VAL A 89 -2.03 -9.97 2.11
N LEU A 90 -1.50 -11.17 2.34
CA LEU A 90 -0.72 -11.93 1.34
C LEU A 90 -1.56 -12.59 0.22
N ASP A 91 -2.90 -12.50 0.29
CA ASP A 91 -3.81 -13.06 -0.70
C ASP A 91 -4.02 -12.14 -1.91
N HIS A 92 -3.54 -10.89 -1.83
CA HIS A 92 -3.68 -9.89 -2.88
C HIS A 92 -2.70 -10.17 -4.02
N ASP A 93 -3.11 -9.86 -5.26
CA ASP A 93 -2.29 -10.04 -6.46
C ASP A 93 -0.96 -9.29 -6.36
N VAL A 94 -0.99 -8.09 -5.78
CA VAL A 94 0.20 -7.29 -5.46
C VAL A 94 0.12 -6.78 -4.02
N VAL A 95 1.16 -7.02 -3.24
CA VAL A 95 1.33 -6.44 -1.91
C VAL A 95 2.52 -5.52 -1.94
N PHE A 96 2.36 -4.28 -1.49
CA PHE A 96 3.46 -3.38 -1.14
C PHE A 96 3.61 -3.37 0.37
N TRP A 97 4.81 -3.68 0.87
CA TRP A 97 5.13 -3.61 2.29
C TRP A 97 6.27 -2.63 2.51
N PHE A 98 6.03 -1.61 3.33
CA PHE A 98 6.95 -0.51 3.51
C PHE A 98 6.82 0.16 4.87
N GLY A 99 7.70 1.12 5.15
CA GLY A 99 7.68 1.94 6.37
C GLY A 99 9.01 1.94 7.09
N ASP A 100 8.98 2.34 8.37
CA ASP A 100 10.12 2.20 9.28
C ASP A 100 10.14 0.77 9.83
N LEU A 101 10.73 -0.13 9.05
CA LEU A 101 10.86 -1.54 9.40
C LEU A 101 11.95 -1.76 10.45
N ASN A 102 12.75 -0.73 10.78
CA ASN A 102 13.69 -0.70 11.89
C ASN A 102 14.82 -1.75 11.88
N PHE A 103 15.03 -2.45 10.76
CA PHE A 103 16.18 -3.35 10.59
C PHE A 103 17.50 -2.59 10.60
N ARG A 104 18.55 -3.23 11.13
CA ARG A 104 19.84 -2.61 11.40
C ARG A 104 20.98 -3.33 10.69
N ILE A 105 22.17 -2.70 10.71
CA ILE A 105 23.41 -3.31 10.24
C ILE A 105 24.07 -4.05 11.41
N ASP A 106 24.09 -5.37 11.31
CA ASP A 106 24.67 -6.27 12.30
C ASP A 106 26.19 -6.42 12.12
N GLU A 107 26.84 -7.03 13.11
CA GLU A 107 28.26 -7.46 13.13
C GLU A 107 29.36 -6.40 12.92
N LEU A 108 29.04 -5.23 12.36
CA LEU A 108 30.00 -4.18 12.03
C LEU A 108 29.96 -3.04 13.04
N GLU A 109 31.14 -2.65 13.54
CA GLU A 109 31.25 -1.49 14.42
C GLU A 109 30.97 -0.16 13.70
N ILE A 110 30.53 0.85 14.44
CA ILE A 110 30.14 2.17 13.90
C ILE A 110 31.24 2.78 12.99
N PRO A 111 32.54 2.78 13.34
CA PRO A 111 33.57 3.33 12.48
C PRO A 111 33.68 2.61 11.13
N ALA A 112 33.51 1.28 11.12
CA ALA A 112 33.56 0.49 9.90
C ALA A 112 32.38 0.81 8.98
N VAL A 113 31.18 0.94 9.56
CA VAL A 113 29.98 1.35 8.81
C VAL A 113 30.15 2.75 8.22
N LYS A 114 30.58 3.74 9.01
CA LYS A 114 30.83 5.11 8.53
C LYS A 114 31.88 5.13 7.42
N THR A 115 33.00 4.41 7.60
CA THR A 115 34.05 4.30 6.57
C THR A 115 33.50 3.70 5.27
N ALA A 116 32.66 2.66 5.34
CA ALA A 116 32.05 2.07 4.15
C ALA A 116 31.12 3.05 3.43
N ILE A 117 30.34 3.85 4.17
CA ILE A 117 29.48 4.90 3.62
C ILE A 117 30.33 5.98 2.94
N ASP A 118 31.34 6.51 3.61
CA ASP A 118 32.20 7.59 3.11
C ASP A 118 32.95 7.20 1.82
N ASN A 119 33.28 5.92 1.68
CA ASN A 119 33.94 5.37 0.49
C ASN A 119 32.97 4.81 -0.55
N ASN A 120 31.65 5.01 -0.38
CA ASN A 120 30.60 4.48 -1.25
C ASN A 120 30.67 2.95 -1.46
N LYS A 121 31.11 2.21 -0.45
CA LYS A 121 31.21 0.74 -0.42
C LYS A 121 29.96 0.11 0.21
N LEU A 122 28.78 0.55 -0.21
CA LEU A 122 27.50 0.17 0.40
C LEU A 122 27.20 -1.32 0.30
N THR A 123 27.65 -1.98 -0.76
CA THR A 123 27.43 -3.41 -1.00
C THR A 123 27.95 -4.30 0.14
N MET A 124 29.07 -3.92 0.76
CA MET A 124 29.62 -4.63 1.92
C MET A 124 28.68 -4.61 3.14
N LEU A 125 27.84 -3.59 3.24
CA LEU A 125 26.88 -3.45 4.34
C LEU A 125 25.61 -4.28 4.10
N TRP A 126 25.30 -4.62 2.84
CA TRP A 126 24.06 -5.34 2.50
C TRP A 126 24.04 -6.75 3.07
N GLU A 127 25.17 -7.44 3.10
CA GLU A 127 25.31 -8.79 3.68
C GLU A 127 25.12 -8.78 5.20
N LYS A 128 25.24 -7.60 5.82
CA LYS A 128 25.09 -7.38 7.26
C LYS A 128 23.78 -6.67 7.61
N ASP A 129 22.94 -6.37 6.62
CA ASP A 129 21.62 -5.79 6.82
C ASP A 129 20.65 -6.87 7.29
N GLN A 130 20.07 -6.69 8.48
CA GLN A 130 19.21 -7.69 9.09
C GLN A 130 17.98 -8.07 8.25
N LEU A 131 17.42 -7.16 7.45
CA LEU A 131 16.32 -7.51 6.54
C LEU A 131 16.81 -8.40 5.38
N ASN A 132 17.99 -8.11 4.83
CA ASN A 132 18.57 -8.98 3.80
C ASN A 132 18.86 -10.38 4.35
N MET A 133 19.45 -10.47 5.54
CA MET A 133 19.67 -11.77 6.20
C MET A 133 18.36 -12.49 6.50
N ALA A 134 17.34 -11.76 7.00
CA ALA A 134 16.02 -12.33 7.28
C ALA A 134 15.33 -12.86 6.02
N LYS A 135 15.51 -12.24 4.84
CA LYS A 135 14.93 -12.74 3.58
C LYS A 135 15.42 -14.14 3.21
N ASP A 136 16.59 -14.55 3.70
CA ASP A 136 17.16 -15.88 3.45
C ASP A 136 16.71 -16.94 4.48
N SER A 137 16.31 -16.52 5.69
CA SER A 137 15.93 -17.42 6.79
C SER A 137 14.43 -17.48 7.08
N GLU A 138 13.71 -16.37 6.91
CA GLU A 138 12.33 -16.21 7.35
C GLU A 138 11.33 -16.59 6.27
N THR A 139 10.51 -17.60 6.56
CA THR A 139 9.53 -18.12 5.60
C THR A 139 8.45 -17.10 5.25
N VAL A 140 8.09 -16.21 6.19
CA VAL A 140 7.11 -15.14 5.97
C VAL A 140 7.56 -14.12 4.91
N LEU A 141 8.87 -14.02 4.67
CA LEU A 141 9.45 -13.11 3.69
C LEU A 141 9.55 -13.70 2.27
N VAL A 142 9.21 -14.98 2.10
CA VAL A 142 9.29 -15.65 0.79
C VAL A 142 8.41 -14.94 -0.25
N GLY A 143 9.07 -14.58 -1.36
CA GLY A 143 8.45 -13.90 -2.50
C GLY A 143 8.37 -12.37 -2.37
N PHE A 144 8.76 -11.78 -1.23
CA PHE A 144 9.01 -10.35 -1.17
C PHE A 144 10.29 -10.01 -1.93
N LEU A 145 10.19 -8.97 -2.75
CA LEU A 145 11.25 -8.43 -3.58
C LEU A 145 11.55 -7.00 -3.14
N GLU A 146 12.81 -6.61 -3.27
CA GLU A 146 13.28 -5.26 -2.98
C GLU A 146 14.33 -4.86 -4.00
N GLY A 147 14.32 -3.59 -4.42
CA GLY A 147 15.37 -3.04 -5.28
C GLY A 147 16.71 -2.90 -4.56
N PRO A 148 17.81 -2.77 -5.31
CA PRO A 148 19.12 -2.54 -4.73
C PRO A 148 19.17 -1.19 -3.97
N LEU A 149 19.72 -1.21 -2.76
CA LEU A 149 19.90 -0.03 -1.91
C LEU A 149 21.08 0.83 -2.41
N LYS A 150 20.86 1.58 -3.50
CA LYS A 150 21.85 2.46 -4.15
C LYS A 150 21.96 3.85 -3.49
N PHE A 151 21.54 3.97 -2.23
CA PHE A 151 21.55 5.20 -1.45
C PHE A 151 22.05 4.88 -0.03
N PRO A 152 22.67 5.84 0.68
CA PRO A 152 23.24 5.58 2.00
C PRO A 152 22.15 5.31 3.06
N PRO A 153 22.51 4.72 4.22
CA PRO A 153 21.59 4.48 5.33
C PRO A 153 20.75 5.70 5.70
N THR A 154 19.45 5.51 5.93
CA THR A 154 18.46 6.59 6.10
C THR A 154 18.27 7.01 7.55
N TYR A 155 18.92 6.34 8.48
CA TYR A 155 18.88 6.59 9.91
C TYR A 155 20.28 6.37 10.51
N LYS A 156 20.72 7.04 11.58
CA LYS A 156 20.10 8.16 12.29
C LYS A 156 20.90 9.43 12.04
N PHE A 157 20.23 10.54 11.75
CA PHE A 157 20.85 11.85 11.54
C PHE A 157 20.68 12.79 12.73
N ASP A 158 21.58 13.75 12.87
CA ASP A 158 21.35 14.93 13.68
C ASP A 158 20.35 15.84 12.93
N VAL A 159 19.22 16.16 13.59
CA VAL A 159 18.13 16.95 13.00
C VAL A 159 18.66 18.29 12.48
N GLY A 160 18.23 18.65 11.27
CA GLY A 160 18.69 19.85 10.56
C GLY A 160 19.98 19.66 9.76
N THR A 161 20.51 18.43 9.66
CA THR A 161 21.77 18.15 8.96
C THR A 161 21.74 16.84 8.16
N ASP A 162 22.82 16.58 7.41
CA ASP A 162 23.17 15.28 6.83
C ASP A 162 24.26 14.54 7.64
N THR A 163 24.53 14.99 8.87
CA THR A 163 25.51 14.36 9.75
C THR A 163 24.85 13.21 10.51
N TYR A 164 25.44 12.01 10.42
CA TYR A 164 25.00 10.87 11.22
C TYR A 164 25.24 11.08 12.72
N ASP A 165 24.29 10.63 13.54
CA ASP A 165 24.16 10.82 14.99
C ASP A 165 25.49 11.06 15.73
N THR A 166 25.67 12.29 16.21
CA THR A 166 26.81 12.70 17.03
C THR A 166 26.49 12.72 18.52
N SER A 167 25.25 12.40 18.91
CA SER A 167 24.84 12.34 20.31
C SER A 167 25.63 11.30 21.09
N GLY A 168 25.57 11.37 22.43
CA GLY A 168 26.22 10.37 23.30
C GLY A 168 25.76 8.92 23.06
N LYS A 169 24.59 8.70 22.43
CA LYS A 169 24.08 7.37 22.10
C LYS A 169 24.72 6.79 20.82
N LYS A 170 25.29 7.62 19.95
CA LYS A 170 25.99 7.26 18.70
C LYS A 170 25.31 6.12 17.95
N ARG A 171 24.04 6.28 17.57
CA ARG A 171 23.31 5.21 16.87
C ARG A 171 24.02 4.88 15.55
N LYS A 172 24.29 3.59 15.35
CA LYS A 172 24.88 3.07 14.12
C LYS A 172 23.97 3.40 12.92
N PRO A 173 24.52 3.91 11.81
CA PRO A 173 23.73 4.10 10.60
C PRO A 173 23.05 2.80 10.13
N ALA A 174 21.81 2.88 9.66
CA ALA A 174 21.03 1.74 9.18
C ALA A 174 19.98 2.13 8.13
N TRP A 175 19.62 1.20 7.23
CA TRP A 175 18.46 1.32 6.35
C TRP A 175 17.20 0.81 7.06
N THR A 176 16.64 1.68 7.90
CA THR A 176 15.43 1.38 8.65
C THR A 176 14.17 1.54 7.78
N ASP A 177 14.22 2.43 6.80
CA ASP A 177 13.10 2.82 5.94
C ASP A 177 13.14 2.05 4.62
N ARG A 178 12.17 1.15 4.38
CA ARG A 178 12.23 0.16 3.30
C ARG A 178 10.95 0.10 2.48
N ILE A 179 11.05 -0.30 1.21
CA ILE A 179 9.91 -0.53 0.32
C ILE A 179 10.11 -1.84 -0.44
N LEU A 180 9.29 -2.82 -0.11
CA LEU A 180 9.25 -4.15 -0.70
C LEU A 180 7.92 -4.37 -1.42
N TRP A 181 7.89 -5.34 -2.33
CA TRP A 181 6.65 -5.80 -2.94
C TRP A 181 6.63 -7.32 -3.10
N ARG A 182 5.45 -7.90 -3.16
CA ARG A 182 5.23 -9.32 -3.39
C ARG A 182 4.13 -9.52 -4.41
N LEU A 183 4.33 -10.47 -5.32
CA LEU A 183 3.28 -10.97 -6.20
C LEU A 183 2.65 -12.22 -5.58
N ARG A 184 1.34 -12.39 -5.74
CA ARG A 184 0.68 -13.65 -5.38
C ARG A 184 1.26 -14.78 -6.21
N ALA A 185 1.72 -15.84 -5.54
CA ALA A 185 2.05 -17.09 -6.20
C ALA A 185 0.75 -17.74 -6.69
N THR A 186 0.67 -18.09 -7.98
CA THR A 186 -0.41 -18.98 -8.42
C THR A 186 0.05 -20.42 -8.26
N ALA A 187 -0.80 -21.27 -7.67
CA ALA A 187 -0.56 -22.70 -7.70
C ALA A 187 -0.56 -23.16 -9.17
N PRO A 188 0.35 -24.04 -9.60
CA PRO A 188 0.26 -24.63 -10.91
C PRO A 188 -1.10 -25.30 -11.08
N PHE A 189 -1.82 -24.98 -12.15
CA PHE A 189 -3.02 -25.73 -12.54
C PHE A 189 -2.62 -27.21 -12.76
N GLY A 190 -3.10 -28.11 -11.89
CA GLY A 190 -3.17 -29.54 -12.19
C GLY A 190 -1.98 -30.43 -11.83
N GLN A 191 -1.40 -30.36 -10.63
CA GLN A 191 -0.61 -31.48 -10.11
C GLN A 191 -1.12 -31.95 -8.75
N ALA A 192 -1.64 -33.19 -8.74
CA ALA A 192 -1.90 -33.97 -7.54
C ALA A 192 -0.61 -34.13 -6.72
N PRO A 193 -0.70 -34.29 -5.38
CA PRO A 193 0.48 -34.32 -4.53
C PRO A 193 1.21 -35.66 -4.70
N ASN A 194 2.35 -35.67 -5.40
CA ASN A 194 3.31 -36.75 -5.28
C ASN A 194 4.76 -36.28 -5.47
N ALA A 195 5.52 -36.45 -4.38
CA ALA A 195 6.94 -36.73 -4.25
C ALA A 195 7.97 -35.97 -5.13
N GLY A 196 8.70 -35.08 -4.46
CA GLY A 196 10.17 -35.09 -4.49
C GLY A 196 10.87 -34.55 -5.73
N LYS A 197 11.23 -33.26 -5.70
CA LYS A 197 12.55 -32.72 -6.11
C LYS A 197 12.59 -31.23 -5.80
N ARG A 198 13.61 -30.81 -5.02
CA ARG A 198 13.93 -29.39 -4.79
C ARG A 198 14.45 -28.79 -6.09
N GLY A 199 13.55 -28.20 -6.87
CA GLY A 199 13.85 -27.31 -7.99
C GLY A 199 13.28 -25.93 -7.69
N SER A 200 13.97 -24.88 -8.14
CA SER A 200 13.58 -23.48 -7.97
C SER A 200 12.10 -23.27 -8.30
N VAL A 201 11.29 -22.98 -7.28
CA VAL A 201 9.86 -22.72 -7.44
C VAL A 201 9.70 -21.28 -7.94
N SER A 202 9.95 -21.06 -9.23
CA SER A 202 9.38 -19.91 -9.93
C SER A 202 7.89 -20.20 -10.13
N GLY A 203 7.10 -19.99 -9.09
CA GLY A 203 5.64 -20.04 -9.21
C GLY A 203 5.22 -19.13 -10.36
N LEU A 204 4.42 -19.65 -11.29
CA LEU A 204 3.85 -18.83 -12.36
C LEU A 204 3.11 -17.67 -11.68
N SER A 205 3.48 -16.43 -12.00
CA SER A 205 2.68 -15.28 -11.58
C SER A 205 1.34 -15.31 -12.34
N SER A 206 0.32 -14.62 -11.84
CA SER A 206 -1.00 -14.47 -12.47
C SER A 206 -0.98 -13.78 -13.84
N GLY A 207 0.17 -13.67 -14.51
CA GLY A 207 0.43 -12.77 -15.64
C GLY A 207 0.73 -11.35 -15.21
N THR A 208 0.54 -11.01 -13.94
CA THR A 208 0.91 -9.72 -13.35
C THR A 208 2.43 -9.58 -13.29
N LYS A 209 2.93 -8.41 -13.69
CA LYS A 209 4.34 -8.02 -13.60
C LYS A 209 4.47 -6.69 -12.86
N VAL A 210 5.48 -6.60 -12.00
CA VAL A 210 5.85 -5.36 -11.30
C VAL A 210 7.28 -5.02 -11.69
N THR A 211 7.48 -3.79 -12.16
CA THR A 211 8.80 -3.25 -12.48
C THR A 211 9.06 -2.05 -11.61
N GLN A 212 10.13 -2.09 -10.81
CA GLN A 212 10.59 -0.96 -10.03
C GLN A 212 11.56 -0.12 -10.87
N HIS A 213 11.26 1.16 -11.04
CA HIS A 213 12.07 2.10 -11.84
C HIS A 213 13.06 2.89 -11.00
N PHE A 214 12.59 3.36 -9.84
CA PHE A 214 13.38 4.17 -8.92
C PHE A 214 13.24 3.63 -7.50
N TYR A 215 14.34 3.68 -6.74
CA TYR A 215 14.36 3.44 -5.30
C TYR A 215 15.46 4.32 -4.71
N ARG A 216 15.05 5.34 -3.94
CA ARG A 216 15.95 6.43 -3.52
C ARG A 216 15.56 6.99 -2.16
N SER A 217 16.55 7.50 -1.43
CA SER A 217 16.36 8.42 -0.32
C SER A 217 16.44 9.88 -0.79
N HIS A 218 15.87 10.79 0.00
CA HIS A 218 15.87 12.23 -0.26
C HIS A 218 16.61 12.96 0.87
N MET A 219 17.90 13.20 0.67
CA MET A 219 18.80 13.78 1.67
C MET A 219 18.49 15.26 1.95
N GLU A 220 17.91 15.95 0.98
CA GLU A 220 17.56 17.37 1.04
C GLU A 220 16.51 17.70 2.13
N TYR A 221 15.80 16.69 2.65
CA TYR A 221 14.89 16.86 3.77
C TYR A 221 15.60 16.57 5.10
N MET A 222 15.66 17.59 5.97
CA MET A 222 16.43 17.53 7.22
C MET A 222 15.58 17.74 8.48
N VAL A 223 14.26 17.76 8.34
CA VAL A 223 13.32 18.00 9.46
C VAL A 223 13.20 16.84 10.44
N SER A 224 13.72 15.66 10.07
CA SER A 224 13.69 14.42 10.85
C SER A 224 15.10 13.85 10.98
N ASP A 225 15.29 12.96 11.96
CA ASP A 225 16.48 12.12 12.08
C ASP A 225 16.48 10.92 11.12
N HIS A 226 15.40 10.78 10.32
CA HIS A 226 15.29 9.89 9.17
C HIS A 226 15.24 10.67 7.85
N LYS A 227 15.68 10.03 6.76
CA LYS A 227 15.56 10.55 5.40
C LYS A 227 14.38 9.89 4.67
N PRO A 228 13.48 10.65 4.04
CA PRO A 228 12.38 10.09 3.27
C PRO A 228 12.87 9.11 2.20
N VAL A 229 12.15 8.01 2.01
CA VAL A 229 12.42 7.02 0.96
C VAL A 229 11.25 6.98 -0.01
N SER A 230 11.55 6.87 -1.31
CA SER A 230 10.53 6.75 -2.35
C SER A 230 10.89 5.67 -3.35
N SER A 231 9.85 5.09 -3.95
CA SER A 231 10.00 4.20 -5.08
C SER A 231 8.89 4.42 -6.10
N ILE A 232 9.20 4.17 -7.37
CA ILE A 232 8.26 4.29 -8.50
C ILE A 232 8.18 2.94 -9.18
N PHE A 233 6.95 2.47 -9.39
CA PHE A 233 6.66 1.18 -9.98
C PHE A 233 5.77 1.31 -11.23
N THR A 234 5.94 0.39 -12.18
CA THR A 234 4.91 0.07 -13.17
C THR A 234 4.33 -1.29 -12.87
N LEU A 235 3.00 -1.36 -12.84
CA LEU A 235 2.25 -2.60 -12.71
C LEU A 235 1.65 -2.91 -14.08
N GLN A 236 1.91 -4.11 -14.58
CA GLN A 236 1.30 -4.65 -15.79
C GLN A 236 0.39 -5.79 -15.38
N PHE A 237 -0.89 -5.67 -15.71
CA PHE A 237 -1.90 -6.68 -15.41
C PHE A 237 -2.21 -7.52 -16.65
N PRO A 238 -2.57 -8.80 -16.48
CA PRO A 238 -2.90 -9.70 -17.59
C PRO A 238 -4.18 -9.31 -18.36
N TYR A 239 -5.08 -8.60 -17.69
CA TYR A 239 -6.33 -8.08 -18.25
C TYR A 239 -6.70 -6.78 -17.54
N LYS A 240 -7.69 -6.07 -18.07
CA LYS A 240 -8.18 -4.82 -17.49
C LYS A 240 -9.71 -4.85 -17.44
N VAL A 241 -10.28 -4.74 -16.25
CA VAL A 241 -11.72 -4.51 -16.08
C VAL A 241 -11.97 -3.00 -16.17
N ASP A 242 -12.45 -2.55 -17.33
CA ASP A 242 -12.72 -1.14 -17.64
C ASP A 242 -14.21 -0.83 -17.80
N MET A 243 -15.07 -1.74 -17.34
CA MET A 243 -16.50 -1.47 -17.19
C MET A 243 -16.73 -0.76 -15.84
N PRO A 244 -17.23 0.49 -15.80
CA PRO A 244 -17.58 1.15 -14.54
C PRO A 244 -18.78 0.44 -13.88
N LEU A 245 -18.85 0.48 -12.54
CA LEU A 245 -20.01 -0.05 -11.80
C LEU A 245 -21.23 0.88 -11.90
N VAL A 246 -20.97 2.17 -12.10
CA VAL A 246 -22.00 3.20 -12.28
C VAL A 246 -21.56 4.07 -13.46
N THR A 247 -22.43 4.18 -14.46
CA THR A 247 -22.28 5.13 -15.57
C THR A 247 -23.29 6.25 -15.37
N ILE A 248 -22.83 7.50 -15.38
CA ILE A 248 -23.69 8.69 -15.35
C ILE A 248 -23.81 9.20 -16.79
N MET A 249 -25.04 9.44 -17.20
CA MET A 249 -25.43 10.04 -18.48
C MET A 249 -26.04 11.39 -18.17
N VAL A 250 -25.48 12.45 -18.73
CA VAL A 250 -25.96 13.83 -18.59
C VAL A 250 -26.40 14.34 -19.95
N GLU A 251 -27.42 15.18 -19.99
CA GLU A 251 -27.77 15.91 -21.21
C GLU A 251 -26.68 16.97 -21.50
N ASP A 252 -26.34 17.16 -22.78
CA ASP A 252 -25.09 17.80 -23.23
C ASP A 252 -24.89 19.25 -22.75
N GLU A 253 -25.96 20.00 -22.48
CA GLU A 253 -25.88 21.39 -22.03
C GLU A 253 -26.96 21.73 -21.00
N TRP A 254 -26.53 22.17 -19.81
CA TRP A 254 -27.41 22.80 -18.83
C TRP A 254 -27.21 24.32 -18.86
N ASN A 255 -28.29 25.06 -19.13
CA ASN A 255 -28.27 26.54 -19.07
C ASN A 255 -28.58 27.06 -17.66
N SER A 256 -29.15 26.22 -16.80
CA SER A 256 -29.37 26.49 -15.39
C SER A 256 -29.23 25.20 -14.58
N ILE A 257 -28.88 25.31 -13.29
CA ILE A 257 -28.76 24.13 -12.43
C ILE A 257 -30.13 23.49 -12.11
N ALA A 258 -31.23 24.24 -12.29
CA ALA A 258 -32.58 23.75 -12.08
C ALA A 258 -33.00 22.76 -13.17
N ASP A 259 -32.36 22.82 -14.34
CA ASP A 259 -32.59 21.94 -15.49
C ASP A 259 -31.63 20.74 -15.51
N ALA A 260 -30.78 20.61 -14.49
CA ALA A 260 -29.70 19.65 -14.47
C ALA A 260 -30.18 18.21 -14.26
N THR A 261 -30.53 17.52 -15.34
CA THR A 261 -30.97 16.13 -15.30
C THR A 261 -29.81 15.16 -15.51
N CYS A 262 -29.80 14.04 -14.76
CA CYS A 262 -28.86 12.96 -15.01
C CYS A 262 -29.50 11.58 -14.87
N THR A 263 -29.24 10.71 -15.83
CA THR A 263 -29.62 9.29 -15.73
C THR A 263 -28.38 8.52 -15.30
N PHE A 264 -28.53 7.54 -14.42
CA PHE A 264 -27.44 6.64 -14.12
C PHE A 264 -27.82 5.18 -14.38
N LYS A 265 -26.82 4.40 -14.74
CA LYS A 265 -26.93 2.95 -14.93
C LYS A 265 -25.99 2.26 -13.97
N ALA A 266 -26.51 1.32 -13.19
CA ALA A 266 -25.71 0.50 -12.30
C ALA A 266 -25.44 -0.87 -12.95
N ALA A 267 -24.25 -1.42 -12.70
CA ALA A 267 -23.92 -2.77 -13.12
C ALA A 267 -24.84 -3.79 -12.40
N PRO A 268 -25.17 -4.93 -13.04
CA PRO A 268 -25.92 -5.99 -12.39
C PRO A 268 -25.25 -6.41 -11.07
N ASN A 269 -26.05 -6.57 -10.01
CA ASN A 269 -25.60 -6.94 -8.66
C ASN A 269 -24.70 -5.91 -7.95
N PHE A 270 -24.61 -4.67 -8.44
CA PHE A 270 -24.01 -3.60 -7.66
C PHE A 270 -24.85 -3.35 -6.40
N ALA A 271 -24.25 -3.54 -5.22
CA ALA A 271 -24.92 -3.30 -3.95
C ALA A 271 -25.19 -1.80 -3.80
N ARG A 272 -26.45 -1.46 -3.48
CA ARG A 272 -26.92 -0.08 -3.35
C ARG A 272 -27.46 0.18 -1.96
N SER A 273 -27.20 1.37 -1.46
CA SER A 273 -27.69 1.88 -0.18
C SER A 273 -28.72 2.97 -0.40
N SER A 274 -29.69 3.07 0.51
CA SER A 274 -30.59 4.24 0.57
C SER A 274 -29.85 5.55 0.92
N TRP A 275 -28.58 5.45 1.33
CA TRP A 275 -27.67 6.56 1.58
C TRP A 275 -26.74 6.85 0.40
N ASP A 276 -26.95 6.22 -0.76
CA ASP A 276 -26.20 6.57 -1.97
C ASP A 276 -26.66 7.93 -2.52
N TRP A 277 -25.71 8.72 -3.00
CA TRP A 277 -25.97 10.07 -3.53
C TRP A 277 -25.09 10.35 -4.75
N ILE A 278 -25.61 11.23 -5.62
CA ILE A 278 -24.92 11.73 -6.80
C ILE A 278 -24.55 13.18 -6.52
N GLY A 279 -23.25 13.49 -6.58
CA GLY A 279 -22.72 14.83 -6.35
C GLY A 279 -22.38 15.55 -7.65
N LEU A 280 -22.72 16.82 -7.73
CA LEU A 280 -22.22 17.74 -8.76
C LEU A 280 -20.98 18.46 -8.23
N TYR A 281 -19.90 18.46 -9.01
CA TYR A 281 -18.62 19.04 -8.62
C TYR A 281 -18.15 20.06 -9.65
N LYS A 282 -17.44 21.09 -9.19
CA LYS A 282 -16.67 21.95 -10.11
C LYS A 282 -15.51 21.16 -10.71
N VAL A 283 -15.18 21.46 -11.96
CA VAL A 283 -13.96 20.94 -12.59
C VAL A 283 -12.75 21.30 -11.73
N GLY A 284 -11.92 20.31 -11.39
CA GLY A 284 -10.74 20.49 -10.55
C GLY A 284 -10.99 20.41 -9.03
N PHE A 285 -12.12 19.87 -8.59
CA PHE A 285 -12.36 19.57 -7.17
C PHE A 285 -11.25 18.68 -6.58
N LYS A 286 -10.96 18.84 -5.28
CA LYS A 286 -9.83 18.19 -4.61
C LYS A 286 -10.25 17.22 -3.51
N HIS A 287 -11.49 17.33 -3.06
CA HIS A 287 -12.05 16.53 -1.98
C HIS A 287 -13.46 16.05 -2.33
N HIS A 288 -13.83 14.86 -1.86
CA HIS A 288 -15.17 14.29 -2.10
C HIS A 288 -16.32 15.06 -1.41
N LYS A 289 -16.00 16.11 -0.65
CA LYS A 289 -16.97 17.03 -0.02
C LYS A 289 -17.03 18.38 -0.72
N ASP A 290 -16.27 18.58 -1.80
CA ASP A 290 -16.26 19.82 -2.59
C ASP A 290 -17.44 19.89 -3.59
N TYR A 291 -18.51 19.13 -3.33
CA TYR A 291 -19.68 19.17 -4.20
C TYR A 291 -20.38 20.53 -4.09
N VAL A 292 -20.89 21.04 -5.21
CA VAL A 292 -21.72 22.25 -5.25
C VAL A 292 -23.20 21.94 -5.02
N GLY A 293 -23.56 20.68 -5.18
CA GLY A 293 -24.89 20.17 -4.91
C GLY A 293 -24.86 18.65 -4.91
N TYR A 294 -25.87 18.03 -4.32
CA TYR A 294 -26.05 16.59 -4.41
C TYR A 294 -27.54 16.24 -4.46
N VAL A 295 -27.81 15.06 -4.98
CA VAL A 295 -29.13 14.43 -4.88
C VAL A 295 -28.97 13.01 -4.38
N TRP A 296 -29.92 12.54 -3.57
CA TRP A 296 -29.94 11.14 -3.19
C TRP A 296 -30.24 10.30 -4.42
N ALA A 297 -29.52 9.20 -4.60
CA ALA A 297 -29.78 8.23 -5.66
C ALA A 297 -31.02 7.36 -5.37
N LYS A 298 -31.79 7.72 -4.32
CA LYS A 298 -32.93 6.99 -3.78
C LYS A 298 -34.03 6.86 -4.83
N GLN A 299 -34.56 5.65 -4.95
CA GLN A 299 -35.80 5.34 -5.67
C GLN A 299 -36.73 4.51 -4.77
N GLU A 300 -38.00 4.41 -5.16
CA GLU A 300 -39.01 3.58 -4.51
C GLU A 300 -38.59 2.10 -4.53
N GLU A 301 -39.02 1.31 -3.53
CA GLU A 301 -38.62 -0.11 -3.39
C GLU A 301 -38.89 -0.95 -4.66
N ALA A 302 -39.89 -0.57 -5.46
CA ALA A 302 -40.26 -1.24 -6.70
C ALA A 302 -39.19 -1.16 -7.81
N ASP A 303 -38.28 -0.18 -7.76
CA ASP A 303 -37.26 0.02 -8.79
C ASP A 303 -35.95 -0.74 -8.50
N TYR A 304 -35.81 -1.43 -7.35
CA TYR A 304 -34.56 -2.13 -7.00
C TYR A 304 -34.13 -3.22 -8.00
N HIS A 305 -35.02 -3.67 -8.89
CA HIS A 305 -34.71 -4.66 -9.92
C HIS A 305 -34.44 -4.06 -11.31
N ARG A 306 -34.62 -2.76 -11.52
CA ARG A 306 -34.26 -2.10 -12.78
C ARG A 306 -32.74 -1.97 -12.89
N VAL A 307 -32.24 -1.99 -14.14
CA VAL A 307 -30.81 -1.83 -14.46
C VAL A 307 -30.49 -0.36 -14.78
N GLU A 308 -31.46 0.36 -15.32
CA GLU A 308 -31.38 1.78 -15.66
C GLU A 308 -32.30 2.61 -14.79
N HIS A 309 -31.77 3.75 -14.35
CA HIS A 309 -32.39 4.61 -13.36
C HIS A 309 -32.27 6.07 -13.79
N GLU A 310 -33.39 6.68 -14.14
CA GLU A 310 -33.46 8.13 -14.31
C GLU A 310 -33.54 8.79 -12.93
N VAL A 311 -32.65 9.75 -12.66
CA VAL A 311 -32.76 10.62 -11.48
C VAL A 311 -32.85 12.06 -11.97
N ARG A 312 -34.02 12.66 -11.80
CA ARG A 312 -34.14 14.09 -11.99
C ARG A 312 -33.51 14.77 -10.79
N ALA A 313 -32.29 15.25 -10.99
CA ALA A 313 -31.60 15.99 -9.97
C ALA A 313 -32.09 17.44 -10.00
N THR A 314 -32.64 17.92 -8.89
CA THR A 314 -32.80 19.36 -8.67
C THR A 314 -31.73 19.76 -7.67
N PHE A 315 -30.59 20.21 -8.18
CA PHE A 315 -29.51 20.67 -7.30
C PHE A 315 -29.90 22.05 -6.76
N ASN A 316 -30.19 22.15 -5.46
CA ASN A 316 -30.35 23.43 -4.79
C ASN A 316 -28.94 24.02 -4.54
N ILE A 317 -28.62 25.16 -5.16
CA ILE A 317 -27.42 25.96 -4.83
C ILE A 317 -27.77 26.92 -3.70
#